data_AF-A0A7R9UYY0-F1
#
_entry.id   AF-A0A7R9UYY0-F1
#
_cell.length_a   1.000
_cell.length_b   1.000
_cell.length_c   1.000
_cell.angle_alpha   90.00
_cell.angle_beta   90.00
_cell.angle_gamma   90.00
#
_symmetry.space_group_name_H-M   'P 1'
#
loop_
_entity.id
_entity.type
_entity.pdbx_description
1 polymer ?
#
loop_
_entity_poly.entity_id
_entity_poly.type
_entity_poly.pdbx_seq_one_letter_code
_entity_poly.pdbx_strand_id
1 'polypeptide(L)'
;MLDVIAVDPTTGNELFQVMTVEREACCNKPCIGCFACGSGCSDKVTLHVGRQEGPAGKVLSTDSVIGVVQQPTNGGGGLHPTLLVMDRDGMEEKALKVRGPTCFGGCSECCCDVDFKVDEDRALIRKTKPSSMQGALRELMTDSDAFTIEIKDKTMTPLHKAQLIGAMLLGDYMFFERDTDMISCENGALTFNLCNCFCFGCLCPCKISCGGGSGSGGGGE
;
A
#
# COMPACT_ATOMS: atom_id res chain seq x y z
N MET A 1 7.65 -1.28 12.55
CA MET A 1 6.93 -0.41 13.51
C MET A 1 7.18 1.00 13.04
N LEU A 2 6.13 1.79 12.89
CA LEU A 2 6.19 3.16 12.41
C LEU A 2 5.47 4.08 13.40
N ASP A 3 6.14 5.15 13.79
CA ASP A 3 5.64 6.10 14.78
C ASP A 3 5.06 7.33 14.08
N VAL A 4 3.82 7.68 14.41
CA VAL A 4 3.15 8.89 13.91
C VAL A 4 3.25 9.97 14.98
N ILE A 5 4.01 11.02 14.70
CA ILE A 5 4.35 12.10 15.63
C ILE A 5 3.58 13.37 15.27
N ALA A 6 2.98 14.01 16.27
CA ALA A 6 2.41 15.35 16.11
C ALA A 6 3.54 16.37 16.08
N VAL A 7 3.50 17.28 15.11
CA VAL A 7 4.48 18.36 14.93
C VAL A 7 3.77 19.70 15.04
N ASP A 8 4.39 20.67 15.71
CA ASP A 8 3.89 22.04 15.76
C ASP A 8 4.02 22.68 14.36
N PRO A 9 2.92 23.14 13.74
CA PRO A 9 2.95 23.71 12.39
C PRO A 9 3.74 25.04 12.30
N THR A 10 3.98 25.71 13.43
CA THR A 10 4.68 27.00 13.47
C THR A 10 6.17 26.82 13.68
N THR A 11 6.56 25.87 14.55
CA THR A 11 7.95 25.69 14.97
C THR A 11 8.62 24.47 14.35
N GLY A 12 7.86 23.53 13.80
CA GLY A 12 8.38 22.26 13.28
C GLY A 12 8.85 21.30 14.37
N ASN A 13 8.64 21.63 15.64
CA ASN A 13 9.07 20.80 16.76
C ASN A 13 8.13 19.61 16.95
N GLU A 14 8.71 18.45 17.22
CA GLU A 14 7.97 17.26 17.66
C GLU A 14 7.30 17.53 19.01
N LEU A 15 6.00 17.25 19.10
CA LEU A 15 5.19 17.46 20.29
C LEU A 15 5.07 16.18 21.10
N PHE A 16 4.43 15.16 20.52
CA PHE A 16 4.23 13.85 21.12
C PHE A 16 3.85 12.82 20.06
N GLN A 17 4.07 11.54 20.37
CA GLN A 17 3.63 10.44 19.52
C GLN A 17 2.13 10.21 19.65
N VAL A 18 1.42 10.25 18.53
CA VAL A 18 -0.04 10.12 18.45
C VAL A 18 -0.46 8.66 18.31
N MET A 19 0.26 7.91 17.46
CA MET A 19 -0.10 6.54 17.10
C MET A 19 1.17 5.73 16.79
N THR A 20 1.11 4.45 17.09
CA THR A 20 2.08 3.45 16.59
C THR A 20 1.38 2.57 15.58
N VAL A 21 1.98 2.42 14.39
CA VAL A 21 1.52 1.49 13.36
C VAL A 21 2.44 0.28 13.36
N GLU A 22 1.83 -0.88 13.54
CA GLU A 22 2.54 -2.14 13.60
C GLU A 22 2.11 -3.07 12.47
N ARG A 23 3.08 -3.80 11.94
CA ARG A 23 2.89 -4.80 10.91
C ARG A 23 3.64 -6.05 11.31
N GLU A 24 3.01 -7.20 11.13
CA GLU A 24 3.62 -8.48 11.41
C GLU A 24 4.84 -8.72 10.49
N ALA A 25 5.92 -9.26 11.03
CA ALA A 25 7.15 -9.49 10.26
C ALA A 25 6.93 -10.42 9.06
N CYS A 26 7.59 -10.11 7.94
CA CYS A 26 7.55 -10.89 6.70
C CYS A 26 7.91 -12.38 6.93
N CYS A 27 8.85 -12.67 7.83
CA CYS A 27 9.28 -14.03 8.14
C CYS A 27 8.21 -14.91 8.81
N ASN A 28 7.12 -14.32 9.32
CA ASN A 28 6.03 -15.06 9.97
C ASN A 28 4.92 -15.48 8.99
N LYS A 29 4.98 -15.03 7.73
CA LYS A 29 3.95 -15.28 6.73
C LYS A 29 4.59 -15.67 5.38
N PRO A 30 4.72 -16.98 5.10
CA PRO A 30 5.48 -17.47 3.95
C PRO A 30 4.84 -17.20 2.58
N CYS A 31 3.59 -16.69 2.53
CA CYS A 31 2.86 -16.40 1.29
C CYS A 31 2.39 -14.95 1.18
N ILE A 32 2.99 -14.00 1.92
CA ILE A 32 2.69 -12.57 1.73
C ILE A 32 2.93 -12.19 0.28
N GLY A 33 1.93 -11.54 -0.31
CA GLY A 33 2.04 -10.98 -1.64
C GLY A 33 1.81 -11.97 -2.79
N CYS A 34 1.46 -13.22 -2.49
CA CYS A 34 0.95 -14.15 -3.50
C CYS A 34 -0.58 -14.04 -3.60
N PHE A 35 -1.23 -15.11 -4.05
CA PHE A 35 -2.68 -15.23 -4.00
C PHE A 35 -3.15 -15.26 -2.53
N ALA A 36 -3.98 -14.30 -2.13
CA ALA A 36 -4.50 -14.20 -0.77
C ALA A 36 -5.59 -15.27 -0.55
N CYS A 37 -5.19 -16.53 -0.37
CA CYS A 37 -6.08 -17.68 -0.18
C CYS A 37 -6.44 -17.95 1.30
N GLY A 38 -5.84 -17.22 2.24
CA GLY A 38 -6.07 -17.38 3.67
C GLY A 38 -5.32 -16.36 4.52
N SER A 39 -5.47 -16.47 5.83
CA SER A 39 -4.88 -15.54 6.82
C SER A 39 -3.35 -15.48 6.79
N GLY A 40 -2.69 -16.57 6.39
CA GLY A 40 -1.23 -16.62 6.23
C GLY A 40 -0.70 -15.81 5.04
N CYS A 41 -1.56 -15.44 4.08
CA CYS A 41 -1.18 -14.73 2.86
C CYS A 41 -1.70 -13.29 2.83
N SER A 42 -2.61 -12.95 3.75
CA SER A 42 -3.19 -11.62 3.91
C SER A 42 -2.26 -10.72 4.72
N ASP A 43 -2.02 -9.53 4.20
CA ASP A 43 -1.27 -8.49 4.90
C ASP A 43 -2.18 -7.69 5.84
N LYS A 44 -1.61 -7.21 6.94
CA LYS A 44 -2.34 -6.56 8.04
C LYS A 44 -1.46 -5.57 8.78
N VAL A 45 -2.01 -4.40 9.08
CA VAL A 45 -1.48 -3.48 10.07
C VAL A 45 -2.42 -3.35 11.27
N THR A 46 -1.84 -3.18 12.44
CA THR A 46 -2.54 -2.89 13.69
C THR A 46 -2.12 -1.50 14.17
N LEU A 47 -3.12 -0.71 14.55
CA LEU A 47 -2.95 0.68 14.95
C LEU A 47 -3.14 0.78 16.46
N HIS A 48 -2.17 1.38 17.13
CA HIS A 48 -2.15 1.55 18.58
C HIS A 48 -2.13 3.02 18.96
N VAL A 49 -2.80 3.38 20.05
CA VAL A 49 -2.73 4.73 20.62
C VAL A 49 -1.35 4.96 21.24
N GLY A 50 -0.81 6.15 20.96
CA GLY A 50 0.43 6.63 21.56
C GLY A 50 1.64 5.76 21.22
N ARG A 51 2.66 5.87 22.06
CA ARG A 51 3.90 5.11 21.95
C ARG A 51 3.71 3.68 22.45
N GLN A 52 4.10 2.72 21.63
CA GLN A 52 4.24 1.33 22.04
C GLN A 52 5.71 0.93 22.04
N GLU A 53 6.14 0.22 23.07
CA GLU A 53 7.51 -0.29 23.16
C GLU A 53 7.51 -1.81 22.94
N GLY A 54 8.33 -2.26 22.00
CA GLY A 54 8.52 -3.68 21.73
C GLY A 54 9.29 -3.94 20.45
N PRO A 55 9.64 -5.20 20.18
CA PRO A 55 10.38 -5.56 18.98
C PRO A 55 9.50 -5.34 17.74
N ALA A 56 10.07 -4.69 16.73
CA ALA A 56 9.40 -4.53 15.44
C ALA A 56 8.98 -5.89 14.87
N GLY A 57 7.76 -5.96 14.33
CA GLY A 57 7.26 -7.19 13.68
C GLY A 57 6.55 -8.18 14.60
N LYS A 58 6.39 -7.87 15.89
CA LYS A 58 5.59 -8.66 16.84
C LYS A 58 4.43 -7.84 17.39
N VAL A 59 3.22 -8.42 17.28
CA VAL A 59 1.98 -7.80 17.73
C VAL A 59 2.10 -7.40 19.19
N LEU A 60 2.02 -6.10 19.45
CA LEU A 60 2.10 -5.47 20.76
C LEU A 60 0.79 -5.66 21.54
N SER A 61 0.70 -5.04 22.72
CA SER A 61 -0.47 -5.16 23.59
C SER A 61 -1.79 -4.89 22.85
N THR A 62 -2.78 -5.75 23.08
CA THR A 62 -4.15 -5.60 22.56
C THR A 62 -4.90 -4.45 23.21
N ASP A 63 -4.48 -3.99 24.38
CA ASP A 63 -5.21 -2.99 25.18
C ASP A 63 -5.12 -1.57 24.58
N SER A 64 -4.11 -1.33 23.75
CA SER A 64 -3.88 -0.03 23.09
C SER A 64 -4.41 0.03 21.66
N VAL A 65 -5.00 -1.05 21.14
CA VAL A 65 -5.46 -1.16 19.75
C VAL A 65 -6.67 -0.28 19.51
N ILE A 66 -6.58 0.57 18.48
CA ILE A 66 -7.67 1.43 17.99
C ILE A 66 -8.23 1.02 16.65
N GLY A 67 -7.58 0.10 15.95
CA GLY A 67 -8.06 -0.37 14.67
C GLY A 67 -7.11 -1.34 14.03
N VAL A 68 -7.65 -2.07 13.06
CA VAL A 68 -6.92 -3.04 12.26
C VAL A 68 -7.24 -2.75 10.82
N VAL A 69 -6.21 -2.68 9.97
CA VAL A 69 -6.42 -2.63 8.53
C VAL A 69 -5.84 -3.89 7.91
N GLN A 70 -6.62 -4.56 7.08
CA GLN A 70 -6.27 -5.88 6.58
C GLN A 70 -6.70 -6.09 5.12
N GLN A 71 -5.90 -6.81 4.35
CA GLN A 71 -6.32 -7.34 3.06
C GLN A 71 -7.32 -8.50 3.24
N PRO A 72 -8.45 -8.56 2.51
CA PRO A 72 -9.38 -9.68 2.62
C PRO A 72 -8.73 -11.06 2.42
N THR A 73 -9.03 -12.04 3.28
CA THR A 73 -8.42 -13.37 3.21
C THR A 73 -9.01 -14.28 2.12
N ASN A 74 -10.18 -13.94 1.57
CA ASN A 74 -10.89 -14.72 0.56
C ASN A 74 -10.64 -14.14 -0.84
N GLY A 75 -9.39 -14.23 -1.30
CA GLY A 75 -9.00 -13.76 -2.63
C GLY A 75 -8.68 -12.26 -2.70
N GLY A 76 -8.32 -11.62 -1.58
CA GLY A 76 -7.64 -10.32 -1.55
C GLY A 76 -8.38 -9.10 -2.11
N GLY A 77 -9.66 -9.23 -2.45
CA GLY A 77 -10.43 -8.19 -3.16
C GLY A 77 -10.79 -8.54 -4.61
N GLY A 78 -10.51 -9.76 -5.07
CA GLY A 78 -10.79 -10.20 -6.43
C GLY A 78 -9.87 -9.50 -7.42
N LEU A 79 -10.44 -8.78 -8.39
CA LEU A 79 -9.68 -8.05 -9.42
C LEU A 79 -9.37 -6.60 -9.04
N HIS A 80 -9.60 -6.20 -7.79
CA HIS A 80 -9.33 -4.85 -7.33
C HIS A 80 -8.62 -4.88 -5.98
N PRO A 81 -7.55 -4.07 -5.80
CA PRO A 81 -6.87 -3.97 -4.53
C PRO A 81 -7.89 -3.48 -3.50
N THR A 82 -8.05 -4.26 -2.43
CA THR A 82 -9.05 -3.99 -1.40
C THR A 82 -8.40 -4.09 -0.03
N LEU A 83 -8.66 -3.11 0.83
CA LEU A 83 -8.32 -3.13 2.25
C LEU A 83 -9.58 -2.94 3.09
N LEU A 84 -9.67 -3.69 4.17
CA LEU A 84 -10.75 -3.63 5.16
C LEU A 84 -10.24 -2.84 6.35
N VAL A 85 -10.89 -1.73 6.65
CA VAL A 85 -10.61 -0.88 7.82
C VAL A 85 -11.58 -1.26 8.92
N MET A 86 -11.07 -1.95 9.93
CA MET A 86 -11.83 -2.52 11.03
C MET A 86 -11.55 -1.79 12.33
N ASP A 87 -12.56 -1.75 13.18
CA ASP A 87 -12.42 -1.33 14.58
C ASP A 87 -11.59 -2.36 15.38
N ARG A 88 -11.35 -2.10 16.67
CA ARG A 88 -10.50 -2.96 17.54
C ARG A 88 -10.91 -4.44 17.51
N ASP A 89 -12.20 -4.70 17.35
CA ASP A 89 -12.77 -6.05 17.43
C ASP A 89 -12.45 -6.88 16.17
N GLY A 90 -11.89 -6.27 15.12
CA GLY A 90 -11.41 -6.95 13.91
C GLY A 90 -12.52 -7.60 13.06
N MET A 91 -13.77 -7.16 13.23
CA MET A 91 -14.93 -7.75 12.54
C MET A 91 -15.08 -7.18 11.12
N GLU A 92 -14.88 -8.02 10.10
CA GLU A 92 -14.95 -7.61 8.68
C GLU A 92 -16.33 -7.07 8.26
N GLU A 93 -17.42 -7.55 8.86
CA GLU A 93 -18.80 -7.14 8.51
C GLU A 93 -19.07 -5.66 8.74
N LYS A 94 -18.33 -5.04 9.67
CA LYS A 94 -18.45 -3.61 10.01
C LYS A 94 -17.33 -2.77 9.40
N ALA A 95 -16.48 -3.37 8.56
CA ALA A 95 -15.32 -2.71 8.02
C ALA A 95 -15.68 -1.69 6.94
N LEU A 96 -14.98 -0.54 6.95
CA LEU A 96 -14.97 0.34 5.79
C LEU A 96 -14.12 -0.30 4.70
N LYS A 97 -14.60 -0.30 3.46
CA LYS A 97 -13.89 -0.91 2.33
C LYS A 97 -13.14 0.15 1.55
N VAL A 98 -11.82 0.02 1.48
CA VAL A 98 -10.95 0.83 0.62
C VAL A 98 -10.68 0.03 -0.66
N ARG A 99 -11.04 0.57 -1.81
CA ARG A 99 -10.94 -0.14 -3.11
C ARG A 99 -10.25 0.72 -4.16
N GLY A 100 -9.19 0.19 -4.76
CA GLY A 100 -8.45 0.84 -5.84
C GLY A 100 -8.78 0.32 -7.25
N PRO A 101 -8.06 0.82 -8.27
CA PRO A 101 -8.22 0.38 -9.65
C PRO A 101 -7.58 -1.00 -9.89
N THR A 102 -8.00 -1.71 -10.94
CA THR A 102 -7.39 -3.00 -11.31
C THR A 102 -5.98 -2.84 -11.85
N CYS A 103 -5.74 -1.77 -12.63
CA CYS A 103 -4.45 -1.49 -13.23
C CYS A 103 -3.90 -0.17 -12.68
N PHE A 104 -2.72 -0.21 -12.09
CA PHE A 104 -2.00 0.93 -11.52
C PHE A 104 -0.53 0.55 -11.39
N GLY A 105 0.34 1.45 -10.94
CA GLY A 105 1.74 1.08 -10.72
C GLY A 105 2.63 1.27 -11.96
N GLY A 106 3.93 1.06 -11.80
CA GLY A 106 4.88 1.11 -12.92
C GLY A 106 4.97 2.50 -13.55
N CYS A 107 5.28 2.57 -14.84
CA CYS A 107 5.41 3.85 -15.57
C CYS A 107 4.10 4.66 -15.62
N SER A 108 2.94 4.05 -15.37
CA SER A 108 1.66 4.76 -15.35
C SER A 108 1.57 5.80 -14.21
N GLU A 109 2.31 5.60 -13.13
CA GLU A 109 2.33 6.47 -11.95
C GLU A 109 2.94 7.84 -12.24
N CYS A 110 3.92 7.88 -13.16
CA CYS A 110 4.49 9.13 -13.63
C CYS A 110 3.47 10.03 -14.34
N CYS A 111 2.35 9.47 -14.82
CA CYS A 111 1.39 10.18 -15.67
C CYS A 111 0.01 10.35 -15.01
N CYS A 112 -0.36 9.44 -14.11
CA CYS A 112 -1.72 9.27 -13.61
C CYS A 112 -1.74 9.16 -12.08
N ASP A 113 -2.69 9.84 -11.44
CA ASP A 113 -3.00 9.61 -10.04
C ASP A 113 -3.65 8.22 -9.86
N VAL A 114 -3.45 7.60 -8.70
CA VAL A 114 -4.09 6.33 -8.34
C VAL A 114 -5.07 6.55 -7.20
N ASP A 115 -6.35 6.30 -7.50
CA ASP A 115 -7.47 6.58 -6.60
C ASP A 115 -7.98 5.33 -5.90
N PHE A 116 -7.93 5.34 -4.57
CA PHE A 116 -8.54 4.35 -3.69
C PHE A 116 -9.77 4.95 -3.02
N LYS A 117 -10.95 4.44 -3.39
CA LYS A 117 -12.24 4.91 -2.86
C LYS A 117 -12.57 4.20 -1.56
N VAL A 118 -13.02 4.94 -0.56
CA VAL A 118 -13.48 4.42 0.72
C VAL A 118 -15.01 4.40 0.72
N ASP A 119 -15.61 3.21 0.85
CA ASP A 119 -17.09 3.01 0.86
C ASP A 119 -17.79 3.81 -0.25
N GLU A 120 -17.45 3.49 -1.50
CA GLU A 120 -17.93 4.10 -2.75
C GLU A 120 -17.56 5.57 -2.97
N ASP A 121 -17.70 6.46 -1.97
CA ASP A 121 -17.22 7.85 -2.02
C ASP A 121 -17.15 8.59 -0.67
N ARG A 122 -17.09 7.90 0.48
CA ARG A 122 -17.04 8.58 1.80
C ARG A 122 -15.71 9.28 2.06
N ALA A 123 -14.63 8.74 1.50
CA ALA A 123 -13.33 9.37 1.41
C ALA A 123 -12.58 8.84 0.18
N LEU A 124 -11.52 9.55 -0.18
CA LEU A 124 -10.63 9.21 -1.27
C LEU A 124 -9.20 9.24 -0.76
N ILE A 125 -8.49 8.12 -0.89
CA ILE A 125 -7.04 8.07 -0.71
C ILE A 125 -6.45 8.09 -2.12
N ARG A 126 -5.65 9.10 -2.43
CA ARG A 126 -5.04 9.30 -3.75
C ARG A 126 -3.53 9.24 -3.62
N LYS A 127 -2.90 8.33 -4.36
CA LYS A 127 -1.47 8.45 -4.67
C LYS A 127 -1.34 9.46 -5.80
N THR A 128 -0.69 10.58 -5.54
CA THR A 128 -0.56 11.66 -6.50
C THR A 128 0.63 11.40 -7.40
N LYS A 129 0.43 11.62 -8.70
CA LYS A 129 1.50 11.61 -9.67
C LYS A 129 2.52 12.72 -9.39
N PRO A 130 3.76 12.60 -9.90
CA PRO A 130 4.73 13.65 -9.79
C PRO A 130 4.27 14.88 -10.58
N SER A 131 4.27 16.04 -9.94
CA SER A 131 3.83 17.31 -10.54
C SER A 131 4.90 17.99 -11.42
N SER A 132 6.12 17.46 -11.42
CA SER A 132 7.25 18.00 -12.17
C SER A 132 8.17 16.89 -12.67
N MET A 133 8.96 17.17 -13.71
CA MET A 133 9.95 16.23 -14.24
C MET A 133 11.03 15.88 -13.20
N GLN A 134 11.37 16.81 -12.30
CA GLN A 134 12.23 16.53 -11.16
C GLN A 134 11.56 15.61 -10.14
N GLY A 135 10.26 15.78 -9.91
CA GLY A 135 9.46 14.85 -9.11
C GLY A 135 9.44 13.45 -9.72
N ALA A 136 9.24 13.34 -11.04
CA ALA A 136 9.23 12.05 -11.73
C ALA A 136 10.60 11.37 -11.71
N LEU A 137 11.70 12.12 -11.87
CA LEU A 137 13.04 11.57 -11.74
C LEU A 137 13.35 11.18 -10.30
N ARG A 138 12.86 11.94 -9.32
CA ARG A 138 12.98 11.62 -7.90
C ARG A 138 12.22 10.34 -7.58
N GLU A 139 10.98 10.17 -8.01
CA GLU A 139 10.22 8.93 -7.81
C GLU A 139 10.85 7.74 -8.55
N LEU A 140 11.44 7.96 -9.74
CA LEU A 140 12.17 6.91 -10.45
C LEU A 140 13.46 6.48 -9.72
N MET A 141 14.07 7.37 -8.93
CA MET A 141 15.36 7.14 -8.24
C MET A 141 15.22 6.94 -6.71
N THR A 142 14.07 7.28 -6.14
CA THR A 142 13.74 7.24 -4.71
C THR A 142 12.31 6.78 -4.58
N ASP A 143 12.06 5.80 -3.71
CA ASP A 143 10.73 5.24 -3.40
C ASP A 143 9.92 6.23 -2.55
N SER A 144 9.72 7.44 -3.07
CA SER A 144 9.16 8.58 -2.35
C SER A 144 7.79 8.89 -2.90
N ASP A 145 6.78 8.21 -2.37
CA ASP A 145 5.40 8.37 -2.79
C ASP A 145 4.67 9.50 -2.06
N ALA A 146 3.84 10.24 -2.80
CA ALA A 146 2.99 11.28 -2.24
C ALA A 146 1.53 10.83 -2.22
N PHE A 147 0.91 10.86 -1.04
CA PHE A 147 -0.49 10.51 -0.84
C PHE A 147 -1.31 11.69 -0.32
N THR A 148 -2.57 11.77 -0.74
CA THR A 148 -3.58 12.71 -0.25
C THR A 148 -4.80 11.95 0.23
N ILE A 149 -5.33 12.30 1.41
CA ILE A 149 -6.60 11.76 1.92
C ILE A 149 -7.64 12.87 1.89
N GLU A 150 -8.65 12.75 1.03
CA GLU A 150 -9.80 13.64 0.97
C GLU A 150 -10.98 13.01 1.72
N ILE A 151 -11.38 13.62 2.82
CA ILE A 151 -12.52 13.17 3.62
C ILE A 151 -13.76 13.93 3.15
N LYS A 152 -14.64 13.25 2.43
CA LYS A 152 -15.89 13.81 1.89
C LYS A 152 -17.02 13.75 2.92
N ASP A 153 -17.08 12.67 3.67
CA ASP A 153 -18.04 12.48 4.76
C ASP A 153 -17.59 13.21 6.03
N LYS A 154 -18.27 14.32 6.35
CA LYS A 154 -18.00 15.13 7.54
C LYS A 154 -18.35 14.43 8.86
N THR A 155 -19.17 13.38 8.82
CA THR A 155 -19.58 12.62 10.01
C THR A 155 -18.55 11.59 10.45
N MET A 156 -17.49 11.40 9.66
CA MET A 156 -16.42 10.46 9.94
C MET A 156 -15.68 10.83 11.23
N THR A 157 -15.61 9.87 12.15
CA THR A 157 -14.96 10.05 13.45
C THR A 157 -13.44 10.28 13.27
N PRO A 158 -12.78 11.01 14.20
CA PRO A 158 -11.32 11.13 14.17
C PRO A 158 -10.60 9.78 14.18
N LEU A 159 -11.21 8.77 14.83
CA LEU A 159 -10.69 7.41 14.85
C LEU A 159 -10.66 6.78 13.46
N HIS A 160 -11.76 6.84 12.71
CA HIS A 160 -11.80 6.34 11.33
C HIS A 160 -10.78 7.06 10.44
N LYS A 161 -10.58 8.37 10.63
CA LYS A 161 -9.56 9.13 9.88
C LYS A 161 -8.14 8.62 10.17
N ALA A 162 -7.82 8.35 11.43
CA ALA A 162 -6.53 7.74 11.79
C ALA A 162 -6.38 6.34 11.18
N GLN A 163 -7.46 5.56 11.14
CA GLN A 163 -7.46 4.25 10.50
C GLN A 163 -7.25 4.33 8.98
N LEU A 164 -7.75 5.38 8.31
CA LEU A 164 -7.46 5.63 6.88
C LEU A 164 -5.97 5.92 6.62
N ILE A 165 -5.26 6.54 7.57
CA ILE A 165 -3.80 6.68 7.48
C ILE A 165 -3.13 5.30 7.54
N GLY A 166 -3.61 4.42 8.42
CA GLY A 166 -3.17 3.02 8.45
C GLY A 166 -3.43 2.28 7.13
N ALA A 167 -4.59 2.52 6.50
CA ALA A 167 -4.91 1.94 5.20
C ALA A 167 -4.04 2.47 4.07
N MET A 168 -3.73 3.77 4.10
CA MET A 168 -2.78 4.39 3.17
C MET A 168 -1.39 3.75 3.31
N LEU A 169 -0.86 3.63 4.53
CA LEU A 169 0.45 3.02 4.78
C LEU A 169 0.51 1.54 4.38
N LEU A 170 -0.52 0.76 4.69
CA LEU A 170 -0.58 -0.64 4.26
C LEU A 170 -0.71 -0.76 2.74
N GLY A 171 -1.52 0.10 2.11
CA GLY A 171 -1.68 0.13 0.67
C GLY A 171 -0.38 0.48 -0.05
N ASP A 172 0.34 1.49 0.44
CA ASP A 172 1.66 1.89 -0.01
C ASP A 172 2.63 0.70 -0.03
N TYR A 173 2.80 0.08 1.13
CA TYR A 173 3.63 -1.10 1.31
C TYR A 173 3.24 -2.28 0.40
N MET A 174 1.95 -2.56 0.27
CA MET A 174 1.47 -3.73 -0.46
C MET A 174 1.51 -3.57 -1.98
N PHE A 175 1.30 -2.35 -2.47
CA PHE A 175 0.95 -2.10 -3.86
C PHE A 175 2.01 -1.35 -4.65
N PHE A 176 2.88 -0.60 -3.98
CA PHE A 176 3.83 0.30 -4.62
C PHE A 176 5.29 -0.03 -4.25
N GLU A 177 5.56 -0.34 -2.98
CA GLU A 177 6.91 -0.69 -2.48
C GLU A 177 7.34 -2.13 -2.79
N ARG A 178 6.47 -2.96 -3.39
CA ARG A 178 6.82 -4.36 -3.71
C ARG A 178 7.63 -4.43 -5.00
N ASP A 179 8.93 -4.73 -4.90
CA ASP A 179 9.92 -5.18 -5.93
C ASP A 179 9.43 -5.29 -7.40
N THR A 180 8.81 -4.23 -7.91
CA THR A 180 8.21 -4.21 -9.24
C THR A 180 8.63 -2.91 -9.91
N ASP A 181 9.94 -2.81 -10.11
CA ASP A 181 10.60 -1.63 -10.65
C ASP A 181 9.91 -1.13 -11.93
N MET A 182 9.79 0.20 -12.04
CA MET A 182 9.30 0.83 -13.26
C MET A 182 10.20 0.52 -14.46
N ILE A 183 11.51 0.46 -14.22
CA ILE A 183 12.53 0.17 -15.23
C ILE A 183 13.57 -0.76 -14.60
N SER A 184 13.79 -1.92 -15.21
CA SER A 184 14.91 -2.80 -14.86
C SER A 184 15.84 -3.01 -16.06
N CYS A 185 17.14 -3.17 -15.78
CA CYS A 185 18.14 -3.50 -16.80
C CYS A 185 18.78 -4.83 -16.42
N GLU A 186 18.44 -5.88 -17.17
CA GLU A 186 19.01 -7.21 -16.98
C GLU A 186 19.68 -7.65 -18.26
N ASN A 187 20.96 -8.02 -18.19
CA ASN A 187 21.73 -8.56 -19.33
C ASN A 187 21.70 -7.70 -20.61
N GLY A 188 21.62 -6.38 -20.48
CA GLY A 188 21.54 -5.44 -21.61
C GLY A 188 20.17 -5.33 -22.28
N ALA A 189 19.15 -5.99 -21.71
CA ALA A 189 17.74 -5.76 -22.03
C ALA A 189 17.15 -4.76 -21.02
N LEU A 190 16.54 -3.69 -21.53
CA LEU A 190 15.76 -2.75 -20.74
C LEU A 190 14.32 -3.24 -20.68
N THR A 191 13.81 -3.49 -19.47
CA THR A 191 12.43 -3.86 -19.24
C THR A 191 11.68 -2.71 -18.58
N PHE A 192 10.58 -2.30 -19.20
CA PHE A 192 9.69 -1.25 -18.73
C PHE A 192 8.42 -1.89 -18.19
N ASN A 193 8.12 -1.68 -16.91
CA ASN A 193 6.84 -2.06 -16.34
C ASN A 193 5.82 -0.95 -16.60
N LEU A 194 4.86 -1.18 -17.51
CA LEU A 194 3.87 -0.16 -17.87
C LEU A 194 2.86 0.06 -16.74
N CYS A 195 2.35 -1.03 -16.19
CA CYS A 195 1.40 -1.05 -15.06
C CYS A 195 1.30 -2.45 -14.45
N ASN A 196 0.84 -2.52 -13.22
CA ASN A 196 0.53 -3.74 -12.49
C ASN A 196 -0.99 -4.00 -12.52
N CYS A 197 -1.38 -5.21 -12.92
CA CYS A 197 -2.74 -5.70 -12.78
C CYS A 197 -2.91 -6.40 -11.44
N PHE A 198 -3.82 -5.94 -10.59
CA PHE A 198 -4.15 -6.61 -9.35
C PHE A 198 -5.05 -7.83 -9.59
N CYS A 199 -4.63 -8.98 -9.08
CA CYS A 199 -5.34 -10.23 -9.23
C CYS A 199 -5.24 -11.06 -7.95
N PHE A 200 -6.35 -11.13 -7.22
CA PHE A 200 -6.55 -11.93 -6.01
C PHE A 200 -5.46 -11.78 -4.94
N GLY A 201 -4.97 -10.56 -4.74
CA GLY A 201 -3.91 -10.26 -3.77
C GLY A 201 -2.50 -10.20 -4.34
N CYS A 202 -2.32 -10.61 -5.60
CA CYS A 202 -1.05 -10.52 -6.31
C CYS A 202 -1.03 -9.32 -7.27
N LEU A 203 0.15 -8.74 -7.49
CA LEU A 203 0.42 -7.77 -8.54
C LEU A 203 1.05 -8.50 -9.74
N CYS A 204 0.37 -8.47 -10.87
CA CYS A 204 0.86 -9.03 -12.12
C CYS A 204 1.40 -7.90 -13.01
N PRO A 205 2.74 -7.75 -13.17
CA PRO A 205 3.30 -6.65 -13.94
C PRO A 205 3.11 -6.82 -15.44
N CYS A 206 2.72 -5.75 -16.13
CA CYS A 206 2.62 -5.68 -17.59
C CYS A 206 3.90 -5.06 -18.14
N LYS A 207 4.86 -5.91 -18.53
CA LYS A 207 6.21 -5.50 -18.92
C LYS A 207 6.41 -5.52 -20.44
N ILE A 208 7.20 -4.57 -20.95
CA ILE A 208 7.75 -4.57 -22.31
C ILE A 208 9.28 -4.54 -22.21
N SER A 209 9.98 -5.39 -22.94
CA SER A 209 11.44 -5.43 -22.96
C SER A 209 11.99 -4.98 -24.32
N CYS A 210 13.01 -4.13 -24.29
CA CYS A 210 13.73 -3.60 -25.45
C CYS A 210 15.23 -3.85 -25.27
N GLY A 211 15.88 -4.49 -26.25
CA GLY A 211 17.32 -4.80 -26.20
C GLY A 211 17.61 -6.22 -25.73
N GLY A 212 18.79 -6.71 -26.14
CA GLY A 212 19.18 -8.13 -26.13
C GLY A 212 19.89 -8.42 -27.45
N GLY A 213 21.19 -8.73 -27.38
CA GLY A 213 21.99 -8.99 -28.58
C GLY A 213 21.36 -10.07 -29.47
N SER A 214 21.34 -9.79 -30.77
CA SER A 214 21.02 -10.74 -31.85
C SER A 214 21.68 -12.11 -31.66
N GLY A 215 20.87 -13.18 -31.61
CA GLY A 215 21.35 -14.57 -31.58
C GLY A 215 20.25 -15.62 -31.84
N SER A 216 19.94 -15.84 -33.12
CA SER A 216 19.47 -17.09 -33.77
C SER A 216 18.69 -18.18 -32.98
N GLY A 217 17.41 -18.40 -33.35
CA GLY A 217 16.91 -19.73 -33.75
C GLY A 217 15.90 -20.50 -32.87
N GLY A 218 14.77 -20.90 -33.49
CA GLY A 218 13.85 -21.99 -33.09
C GLY A 218 12.60 -21.50 -32.34
N GLY A 219 11.39 -21.50 -32.91
CA GLY A 219 10.72 -22.59 -33.62
C GLY A 219 9.60 -23.08 -32.71
N GLY A 220 8.38 -22.59 -32.94
CA GLY A 220 7.20 -23.04 -32.21
C GLY A 220 6.76 -24.44 -32.63
N GLU A 221 6.21 -25.16 -31.67
CA GLU A 221 5.11 -26.12 -31.86
C GLU A 221 3.98 -25.72 -30.91
#